data_AF-A0A1H3DL02-F1
#
_entry.id   AF-A0A1H3DL02-F1
#
_cell.length_a   1.000
_cell.length_b   1.000
_cell.length_c   1.000
_cell.angle_alpha   90.00
_cell.angle_beta   90.00
_cell.angle_gamma   90.00
#
_symmetry.space_group_name_H-M   'P 1'
#
loop_
_entity.id
_entity.type
_entity.pdbx_description
1 polymer ?
#
loop_
_entity_poly.entity_id
_entity_poly.type
_entity_poly.pdbx_seq_one_letter_code
_entity_poly.pdbx_strand_id
1 'polypeptide(L)'
;MPQTDEKSIWKTVTGFLPFVGGLHRLKGKHFSGAAKEVAVTVLLATFPIWAGAFYGALSDIGKIESLSSAFLLYLSRLREALENGTLILYSASLIAPVLYLALEEKSDGNSSGKMPSPMSHILSVFVIQTAATIYYTKQMSLEVINAGFAWYSSVVMFIFTIFVLYIVHCHKHFTEVADPSRDIEDNALEFSAGYSRHRRAEQ
;
A
#
# COMPACT_ATOMS: atom_id res chain seq x y z
N MET A 1 -26.66 31.28 -0.91
CA MET A 1 -25.27 30.80 -0.80
C MET A 1 -25.13 29.52 -1.60
N PRO A 2 -24.42 29.52 -2.75
CA PRO A 2 -24.27 28.35 -3.60
C PRO A 2 -23.12 27.47 -3.07
N GLN A 3 -23.46 26.27 -2.61
CA GLN A 3 -22.51 25.29 -2.03
C GLN A 3 -22.41 24.02 -2.90
N THR A 4 -22.65 24.16 -4.21
CA THR A 4 -22.87 23.02 -5.13
C THR A 4 -21.76 22.72 -6.12
N ASP A 5 -20.81 23.63 -6.37
CA ASP A 5 -19.80 23.42 -7.42
C ASP A 5 -18.56 22.63 -6.99
N GLU A 6 -18.14 22.73 -5.72
CA GLU A 6 -16.92 22.06 -5.27
C GLU A 6 -17.06 20.52 -5.31
N LYS A 7 -18.22 20.01 -4.89
CA LYS A 7 -18.50 18.55 -4.88
C LYS A 7 -18.58 17.93 -6.28
N SER A 8 -18.85 18.74 -7.31
CA SER A 8 -18.92 18.30 -8.71
C SER A 8 -17.54 18.08 -9.31
N ILE A 9 -16.61 19.01 -9.05
CA ILE A 9 -15.23 18.94 -9.56
C ILE A 9 -14.50 17.74 -8.98
N TRP A 10 -14.64 17.48 -7.67
CA TRP A 10 -14.03 16.31 -7.03
C TRP A 10 -14.52 14.99 -7.62
N LYS A 11 -15.79 14.88 -8.05
CA LYS A 11 -16.31 13.67 -8.72
C LYS A 11 -15.71 13.47 -10.11
N THR A 12 -15.51 14.55 -10.86
CA THR A 12 -14.93 14.47 -12.21
C THR A 12 -13.43 14.15 -12.15
N VAL A 13 -12.69 14.76 -11.23
CA VAL A 13 -11.25 14.50 -11.06
C VAL A 13 -10.99 13.09 -10.52
N THR A 14 -11.76 12.63 -9.53
CA THR A 14 -11.62 11.26 -8.99
C THR A 14 -12.15 10.18 -9.95
N GLY A 15 -13.06 10.53 -10.86
CA GLY A 15 -13.50 9.65 -11.96
C GLY A 15 -12.48 9.54 -13.11
N PHE A 16 -11.61 10.54 -13.28
CA PHE A 16 -10.61 10.57 -14.36
C PHE A 16 -9.32 9.81 -14.02
N LEU A 17 -8.96 9.73 -12.74
CA LEU A 17 -7.81 8.94 -12.29
C LEU A 17 -8.18 7.46 -12.22
N PRO A 18 -7.61 6.60 -13.09
CA PRO A 18 -8.01 5.19 -13.18
C PRO A 18 -7.68 4.40 -11.90
N PHE A 19 -6.82 4.94 -11.03
CA PHE A 19 -6.48 4.37 -9.73
C PHE A 19 -7.44 4.80 -8.60
N VAL A 20 -8.12 5.95 -8.71
CA VAL A 20 -8.85 6.56 -7.57
C VAL A 20 -10.37 6.45 -7.74
N GLY A 21 -10.83 5.83 -8.83
CA GLY A 21 -12.25 5.68 -9.11
C GLY A 21 -12.99 4.89 -8.03
N GLY A 22 -14.14 5.38 -7.57
CA GLY A 22 -14.96 4.66 -6.59
C GLY A 22 -14.53 4.79 -5.12
N LEU A 23 -13.37 5.40 -4.82
CA LEU A 23 -12.97 5.63 -3.42
C LEU A 23 -13.94 6.51 -2.63
N HIS A 24 -14.69 7.38 -3.30
CA HIS A 24 -15.74 8.20 -2.70
C HIS A 24 -16.89 7.38 -2.08
N ARG A 25 -16.99 6.08 -2.39
CA ARG A 25 -18.03 5.18 -1.87
C ARG A 25 -17.59 4.43 -0.61
N LEU A 26 -16.30 4.49 -0.27
CA LEU A 26 -15.71 3.80 0.88
C LEU A 26 -16.00 4.56 2.18
N LYS A 27 -16.42 3.83 3.22
CA LYS A 27 -16.47 4.34 4.60
C LYS A 27 -15.06 4.39 5.23
N GLY A 28 -14.85 5.29 6.18
CA GLY A 28 -13.57 5.47 6.90
C GLY A 28 -13.01 4.19 7.55
N LYS A 29 -13.87 3.23 7.92
CA LYS A 29 -13.45 1.94 8.47
C LYS A 29 -12.61 1.11 7.49
N HIS A 30 -12.92 1.13 6.19
CA HIS A 30 -12.16 0.38 5.18
C HIS A 30 -10.75 0.95 4.99
N PHE A 31 -10.61 2.29 5.04
CA PHE A 31 -9.32 2.96 4.96
C PHE A 31 -8.40 2.61 6.14
N SER A 32 -8.95 2.50 7.36
CA SER A 32 -8.17 2.11 8.54
C SER A 32 -7.79 0.63 8.54
N GLY A 33 -8.68 -0.26 8.07
CA GLY A 33 -8.37 -1.68 7.88
C GLY A 33 -7.24 -1.86 6.87
N ALA A 34 -7.40 -1.26 5.69
CA ALA A 34 -6.41 -1.30 4.62
C ALA A 34 -5.06 -0.72 5.07
N ALA A 35 -5.05 0.38 5.83
CA ALA A 35 -3.81 0.97 6.32
C ALA A 35 -3.03 0.01 7.23
N LYS A 36 -3.74 -0.74 8.09
CA LYS A 36 -3.11 -1.72 8.98
C LYS A 36 -2.53 -2.90 8.19
N GLU A 37 -3.30 -3.45 7.26
CA GLU A 37 -2.84 -4.56 6.41
C GLU A 37 -1.63 -4.15 5.56
N VAL A 38 -1.69 -2.98 4.93
CA VAL A 38 -0.60 -2.44 4.12
C VAL A 38 0.63 -2.16 4.98
N ALA A 39 0.47 -1.59 6.17
CA ALA A 39 1.59 -1.35 7.09
C ALA A 39 2.29 -2.66 7.49
N VAL A 40 1.52 -3.70 7.86
CA VAL A 40 2.08 -5.02 8.19
C VAL A 40 2.78 -5.63 6.97
N THR A 41 2.16 -5.54 5.79
CA THR A 41 2.71 -6.07 4.53
C THR A 41 4.04 -5.38 4.17
N VAL A 42 4.09 -4.05 4.27
CA VAL A 42 5.31 -3.26 4.01
C VAL A 42 6.39 -3.56 5.03
N LEU A 43 6.05 -3.68 6.32
CA LEU A 43 7.02 -4.04 7.36
C LEU A 43 7.61 -5.45 7.12
N LEU A 44 6.77 -6.43 6.79
CA LEU A 44 7.23 -7.79 6.49
C LEU A 44 8.06 -7.84 5.21
N ALA A 45 7.64 -7.14 4.15
CA ALA A 45 8.38 -7.12 2.90
C ALA A 45 9.73 -6.41 3.02
N THR A 46 9.82 -5.36 3.85
CA THR A 46 11.09 -4.65 4.09
C THR A 46 11.94 -5.31 5.18
N PHE A 47 11.41 -6.29 5.93
CA PHE A 47 12.14 -6.99 6.99
C PHE A 47 13.56 -7.46 6.59
N PRO A 48 13.78 -8.04 5.39
CA PRO A 48 15.11 -8.44 4.98
C PRO A 48 16.11 -7.28 4.86
N ILE A 49 15.66 -6.04 4.60
CA ILE A 49 16.51 -4.84 4.63
C ILE A 49 17.00 -4.57 6.05
N TRP A 50 16.06 -4.54 7.01
CA TRP A 50 16.37 -4.30 8.42
C TRP A 50 17.30 -5.38 8.96
N ALA A 51 17.00 -6.65 8.65
CA ALA A 51 17.83 -7.79 9.05
C ALA A 51 19.21 -7.76 8.40
N GLY A 52 19.31 -7.40 7.10
CA GLY A 52 20.58 -7.27 6.40
C GLY A 52 21.46 -6.16 6.96
N ALA A 53 20.89 -5.00 7.27
CA ALA A 53 21.60 -3.90 7.93
C ALA A 53 22.06 -4.29 9.34
N PHE A 54 21.23 -5.03 10.08
CA PHE A 54 21.56 -5.54 11.41
C PHE A 54 22.71 -6.55 11.36
N TYR A 55 22.66 -7.51 10.42
CA TYR A 55 23.74 -8.48 10.22
C TYR A 55 25.04 -7.80 9.77
N GLY A 56 24.94 -6.82 8.87
CA GLY A 56 26.08 -6.00 8.46
C GLY A 56 26.73 -5.27 9.65
N ALA A 57 25.93 -4.67 10.53
CA ALA A 57 26.42 -4.04 11.75
C ALA A 57 27.06 -5.04 12.73
N LEU A 58 26.48 -6.25 12.88
CA LEU A 58 27.05 -7.32 13.70
C LEU A 58 28.39 -7.84 13.16
N SER A 59 28.60 -7.83 11.85
CA SER A 59 29.88 -8.29 11.27
C SER A 59 31.06 -7.38 11.62
N ASP A 60 30.79 -6.10 11.92
CA ASP A 60 31.77 -5.09 12.31
C ASP A 60 31.83 -4.84 13.84
N ILE A 61 31.28 -5.77 14.65
CA ILE A 61 31.15 -5.61 16.12
C ILE A 61 32.48 -5.34 16.84
N GLY A 62 33.61 -5.77 16.26
CA GLY A 62 34.94 -5.54 16.82
C GLY A 62 35.36 -4.07 16.88
N LYS A 63 34.61 -3.16 16.26
CA LYS A 63 34.87 -1.70 16.23
C LYS A 63 33.92 -0.89 17.11
N ILE A 64 33.08 -1.54 17.91
CA ILE A 64 31.98 -0.89 18.64
C ILE A 64 32.40 -0.63 20.09
N GLU A 65 32.68 0.63 20.41
CA GLU A 65 33.01 1.08 21.77
C GLU A 65 31.77 1.45 22.61
N SER A 66 30.61 1.69 21.98
CA SER A 66 29.37 2.06 22.66
C SER A 66 28.09 1.68 21.90
N LEU A 67 26.96 1.61 22.60
CA LEU A 67 25.64 1.32 22.01
C LEU A 67 25.22 2.39 20.97
N SER A 68 25.60 3.66 21.17
CA SER A 68 25.30 4.71 20.19
C SER A 68 26.12 4.52 18.91
N SER A 69 27.38 4.08 19.02
CA SER A 69 28.22 3.72 17.87
C SER A 69 27.62 2.57 17.08
N ALA A 70 27.06 1.56 17.76
CA ALA A 70 26.38 0.43 17.13
C ALA A 70 25.15 0.87 16.33
N PHE A 71 24.34 1.76 16.89
CA PHE A 71 23.15 2.29 16.24
C PHE A 71 23.49 3.15 15.01
N LEU A 72 24.53 3.98 15.09
CA LEU A 72 25.01 4.78 13.96
C LEU A 72 25.57 3.88 12.84
N LEU A 73 26.30 2.83 13.20
CA LEU A 73 26.81 1.85 12.24
C LEU A 73 25.66 1.13 11.54
N TYR A 74 24.66 0.66 12.31
CA TYR A 74 23.43 0.09 11.77
C TYR A 74 22.74 1.04 10.77
N LEU A 75 22.55 2.30 11.15
CA LEU A 75 21.91 3.29 10.29
C LEU A 75 22.73 3.57 9.02
N SER A 76 24.06 3.55 9.10
CA SER A 76 24.94 3.70 7.94
C SER A 76 24.83 2.52 6.97
N ARG A 77 24.78 1.28 7.46
CA ARG A 77 24.57 0.08 6.64
C ARG A 77 23.18 0.03 6.02
N LEU A 78 22.17 0.47 6.77
CA LEU A 78 20.82 0.64 6.25
C LEU A 78 20.82 1.67 5.10
N ARG A 79 21.45 2.82 5.31
CA ARG A 79 21.58 3.87 4.28
C ARG A 79 22.33 3.38 3.04
N GLU A 80 23.41 2.64 3.21
CA GLU A 80 24.18 2.06 2.09
C GLU A 80 23.33 1.09 1.27
N ALA A 81 22.60 0.18 1.94
CA ALA A 81 21.66 -0.72 1.26
C ALA A 81 20.55 0.04 0.51
N LEU A 82 20.10 1.14 1.09
CA LEU A 82 19.07 2.01 0.55
C LEU A 82 19.56 2.82 -0.68
N GLU A 83 20.76 3.40 -0.62
CA GLU A 83 21.40 4.13 -1.72
C GLU A 83 21.73 3.22 -2.91
N ASN A 84 21.95 1.93 -2.66
CA ASN A 84 22.10 0.90 -3.70
C ASN A 84 20.79 0.52 -4.41
N GLY A 85 19.69 1.25 -4.18
CA GLY A 85 18.41 1.09 -4.87
C GLY A 85 17.69 -0.21 -4.55
N THR A 86 18.04 -0.87 -3.45
CA THR A 86 17.44 -2.15 -3.05
C THR A 86 15.91 -2.05 -2.88
N LEU A 87 15.39 -0.86 -2.53
CA LEU A 87 13.95 -0.53 -2.47
C LEU A 87 13.17 -0.86 -3.76
N ILE A 88 13.81 -0.79 -4.93
CA ILE A 88 13.17 -1.14 -6.22
C ILE A 88 12.82 -2.63 -6.24
N LEU A 89 13.72 -3.49 -5.77
CA LEU A 89 13.50 -4.94 -5.71
C LEU A 89 12.35 -5.29 -4.76
N TYR A 90 12.25 -4.59 -3.62
CA TYR A 90 11.14 -4.78 -2.69
C TYR A 90 9.82 -4.22 -3.20
N SER A 91 9.87 -3.18 -4.04
CA SER A 91 8.66 -2.68 -4.73
C SER A 91 8.09 -3.76 -5.66
N ALA A 92 8.96 -4.50 -6.36
CA ALA A 92 8.56 -5.61 -7.22
C ALA A 92 7.96 -6.81 -6.45
N SER A 93 8.46 -7.11 -5.25
CA SER A 93 7.85 -8.16 -4.41
C SER A 93 6.53 -7.73 -3.78
N LEU A 94 6.42 -6.46 -3.36
CA LEU A 94 5.22 -5.89 -2.75
C LEU A 94 4.02 -5.77 -3.69
N ILE A 95 4.26 -5.69 -5.01
CA ILE A 95 3.18 -5.51 -5.98
C ILE A 95 2.52 -6.84 -6.41
N ALA A 96 3.11 -8.00 -6.07
CA ALA A 96 2.55 -9.30 -6.46
C ALA A 96 1.10 -9.56 -5.93
N PRO A 97 0.76 -9.23 -4.67
CA PRO A 97 -0.61 -9.34 -4.17
C PRO A 97 -1.60 -8.45 -4.94
N VAL A 98 -1.15 -7.30 -5.46
CA VAL A 98 -1.99 -6.42 -6.28
C VAL A 98 -2.41 -7.10 -7.58
N LEU A 99 -1.50 -7.82 -8.22
CA LEU A 99 -1.80 -8.56 -9.44
C LEU A 99 -2.84 -9.66 -9.19
N TYR A 100 -2.70 -10.39 -8.08
CA TYR A 100 -3.66 -11.41 -7.69
C TYR A 100 -5.07 -10.82 -7.50
N LEU A 101 -5.20 -9.78 -6.68
CA LEU A 101 -6.48 -9.13 -6.41
C LEU A 101 -7.11 -8.53 -7.68
N ALA A 102 -6.30 -7.92 -8.55
CA ALA A 102 -6.78 -7.36 -9.82
C ALA A 102 -7.28 -8.43 -10.81
N LEU A 103 -6.77 -9.67 -10.73
CA LEU A 103 -7.21 -10.78 -11.56
C LEU A 103 -8.47 -11.46 -11.00
N GLU A 104 -8.58 -11.57 -9.67
CA GLU A 104 -9.71 -12.20 -8.98
C GLU A 104 -11.03 -11.43 -9.19
N GLU A 105 -10.98 -10.09 -9.13
CA GLU A 105 -12.13 -9.18 -9.31
C GLU A 105 -12.87 -9.37 -10.66
N LYS A 106 -12.21 -9.92 -11.69
CA LYS A 106 -12.83 -10.16 -13.00
C LYS A 106 -13.85 -11.31 -13.02
N SER A 107 -13.81 -12.20 -12.03
CA SER A 107 -14.62 -13.42 -12.04
C SER A 107 -16.04 -13.21 -11.51
N ASP A 108 -16.23 -12.28 -10.57
CA ASP A 108 -17.51 -12.12 -9.89
C ASP A 108 -18.33 -10.99 -10.53
N GLY A 109 -19.34 -11.36 -11.32
CA GLY A 109 -20.24 -10.46 -12.05
C GLY A 109 -21.10 -9.51 -11.20
N ASN A 110 -20.79 -9.33 -9.92
CA ASN A 110 -21.55 -8.48 -9.00
C ASN A 110 -21.13 -7.01 -9.15
N SER A 111 -22.03 -6.18 -9.67
CA SER A 111 -21.72 -4.81 -10.10
C SER A 111 -21.72 -3.76 -8.97
N SER A 112 -21.84 -4.15 -7.70
CA SER A 112 -21.97 -3.23 -6.57
C SER A 112 -20.65 -2.75 -5.95
N GLY A 113 -19.48 -3.24 -6.41
CA GLY A 113 -18.18 -2.87 -5.83
C GLY A 113 -16.98 -2.84 -6.77
N LYS A 114 -17.21 -2.89 -8.09
CA LYS A 114 -16.16 -3.03 -9.11
C LYS A 114 -14.99 -2.07 -8.88
N MET A 115 -13.82 -2.66 -8.66
CA MET A 115 -12.54 -1.96 -8.65
C MET A 115 -12.39 -1.06 -9.89
N PRO A 116 -11.92 0.18 -9.74
CA PRO A 116 -11.68 1.07 -10.87
C PRO A 116 -10.60 0.47 -11.76
N SER A 117 -10.94 0.23 -13.03
CA SER A 117 -10.06 -0.27 -14.09
C SER A 117 -8.99 -1.28 -13.61
N PRO A 118 -9.30 -2.59 -13.53
CA PRO A 118 -8.30 -3.63 -13.21
C PRO A 118 -7.07 -3.56 -14.14
N MET A 119 -7.27 -3.11 -15.38
CA MET A 119 -6.19 -2.92 -16.35
C MET A 119 -5.16 -1.85 -15.94
N SER A 120 -5.55 -0.75 -15.26
CA SER A 120 -4.56 0.24 -14.83
C SER A 120 -3.67 -0.29 -13.71
N HIS A 121 -4.23 -1.09 -12.82
CA HIS A 121 -3.48 -1.75 -11.75
C HIS A 121 -2.51 -2.79 -12.33
N ILE A 122 -2.96 -3.63 -13.26
CA ILE A 122 -2.10 -4.57 -14.00
C ILE A 122 -0.99 -3.84 -14.75
N LEU A 123 -1.31 -2.73 -15.43
CA LEU A 123 -0.31 -1.92 -16.12
C LEU A 123 0.73 -1.33 -15.14
N SER A 124 0.30 -0.86 -13.98
CA SER A 124 1.21 -0.35 -12.95
C SER A 124 2.17 -1.44 -12.43
N VAL A 125 1.66 -2.66 -12.23
CA VAL A 125 2.49 -3.83 -11.87
C VAL A 125 3.54 -4.08 -12.94
N PHE A 126 3.14 -4.07 -14.21
CA PHE A 126 4.05 -4.29 -15.33
C PHE A 126 5.14 -3.21 -15.42
N VAL A 127 4.78 -1.94 -15.20
CA VAL A 127 5.73 -0.82 -15.17
C VAL A 127 6.74 -0.98 -14.02
N ILE A 128 6.27 -1.29 -12.80
CA ILE A 128 7.13 -1.50 -11.63
C ILE A 128 8.08 -2.69 -11.87
N GLN A 129 7.56 -3.80 -12.40
CA GLN A 129 8.35 -5.00 -12.68
C GLN A 129 9.39 -4.75 -13.77
N THR A 130 9.03 -4.00 -14.83
CA THR A 130 9.95 -3.64 -15.91
C THR A 130 11.07 -2.74 -15.39
N ALA A 131 10.73 -1.73 -14.60
CA ALA A 131 11.72 -0.85 -13.97
C ALA A 131 12.66 -1.62 -13.04
N ALA A 132 12.13 -2.55 -12.23
CA ALA A 132 12.93 -3.42 -11.38
C ALA A 132 13.85 -4.35 -12.17
N THR A 133 13.36 -4.91 -13.27
CA THR A 133 14.15 -5.76 -14.16
C THR A 133 15.30 -4.98 -14.79
N ILE A 134 15.02 -3.78 -15.36
CA ILE A 134 16.05 -2.91 -15.94
C ILE A 134 17.10 -2.55 -14.89
N TYR A 135 16.66 -2.17 -13.68
CA TYR A 135 17.56 -1.82 -12.59
C TYR A 135 18.46 -3.00 -12.20
N TYR A 136 17.89 -4.18 -12.01
CA TYR A 136 18.64 -5.38 -11.65
C TYR A 136 19.63 -5.79 -12.74
N THR A 137 19.22 -5.75 -14.01
CA THR A 137 20.12 -6.01 -15.14
C THR A 137 21.27 -5.01 -15.19
N LYS A 138 21.01 -3.72 -14.93
CA LYS A 138 22.06 -2.70 -14.86
C LYS A 138 23.00 -2.91 -13.68
N GLN A 139 22.48 -3.27 -12.51
CA GLN A 139 23.28 -3.57 -11.32
C GLN A 139 24.24 -4.75 -11.56
N MET A 140 23.85 -5.71 -12.40
CA MET A 140 24.69 -6.84 -12.81
C MET A 140 25.76 -6.48 -13.85
N SER A 141 25.60 -5.38 -14.59
CA SER A 141 26.44 -5.06 -15.75
C SER A 141 27.83 -4.46 -15.43
N LEU A 142 28.26 -4.42 -14.17
CA LEU A 142 29.49 -3.73 -13.70
C LEU A 142 29.56 -2.22 -14.02
N GLU A 143 28.54 -1.66 -14.69
CA GLU A 143 28.44 -0.23 -14.98
C GLU A 143 28.12 0.56 -13.71
N VAL A 144 28.71 1.75 -13.59
CA VAL A 144 28.47 2.64 -12.45
C VAL A 144 27.08 3.27 -12.59
N ILE A 145 26.14 2.81 -11.76
CA ILE A 145 24.84 3.46 -11.61
C ILE A 145 25.03 4.72 -10.75
N ASN A 146 24.47 5.84 -11.18
CA ASN A 146 24.44 7.05 -10.37
C ASN A 146 23.61 6.80 -9.09
N ALA A 147 24.28 6.75 -7.94
CA ALA A 147 23.66 6.48 -6.64
C ALA A 147 22.53 7.45 -6.29
N GLY A 148 22.63 8.73 -6.69
CA GLY A 148 21.56 9.71 -6.49
C GLY A 148 20.31 9.36 -7.29
N PHE A 149 20.47 8.99 -8.57
CA PHE A 149 19.34 8.56 -9.39
C PHE A 149 18.70 7.26 -8.84
N ALA A 150 19.51 6.27 -8.46
CA ALA A 150 19.03 5.03 -7.85
C ALA A 150 18.23 5.32 -6.57
N TRP A 151 18.74 6.18 -5.70
CA TRP A 151 18.06 6.59 -4.47
C TRP A 151 16.70 7.24 -4.76
N TYR A 152 16.66 8.32 -5.54
CA TYR A 152 15.40 9.04 -5.79
C TYR A 152 14.38 8.19 -6.54
N SER A 153 14.79 7.46 -7.57
CA SER A 153 13.89 6.58 -8.33
C SER A 153 13.33 5.46 -7.45
N SER A 154 14.16 4.86 -6.59
CA SER A 154 13.74 3.80 -5.68
C SER A 154 12.73 4.26 -4.64
N VAL A 155 12.94 5.44 -4.04
CA VAL A 155 12.03 6.03 -3.05
C VAL A 155 10.68 6.38 -3.70
N VAL A 156 10.71 7.02 -4.88
CA VAL A 156 9.48 7.38 -5.60
C VAL A 156 8.70 6.14 -6.01
N MET A 157 9.37 5.13 -6.57
CA MET A 157 8.74 3.86 -6.93
C MET A 157 8.15 3.13 -5.72
N PHE A 158 8.85 3.13 -4.60
CA PHE A 158 8.39 2.46 -3.38
C PHE A 158 7.14 3.13 -2.80
N ILE A 159 7.14 4.46 -2.69
CA ILE A 159 5.96 5.23 -2.26
C ILE A 159 4.79 5.01 -3.21
N PHE A 160 5.03 5.02 -4.53
CA PHE A 160 4.00 4.74 -5.52
C PHE A 160 3.44 3.32 -5.38
N THR A 161 4.30 2.33 -5.13
CA THR A 161 3.89 0.93 -4.91
C THR A 161 3.02 0.80 -3.66
N ILE A 162 3.43 1.43 -2.55
CA ILE A 162 2.62 1.47 -1.32
C ILE A 162 1.27 2.13 -1.58
N PHE A 163 1.25 3.22 -2.35
CA PHE A 163 0.01 3.90 -2.72
C PHE A 163 -0.92 2.98 -3.52
N VAL A 164 -0.42 2.31 -4.58
CA VAL A 164 -1.22 1.37 -5.37
C VAL A 164 -1.71 0.21 -4.50
N LEU A 165 -0.84 -0.38 -3.68
CA LEU A 165 -1.19 -1.45 -2.75
C LEU A 165 -2.29 -1.00 -1.76
N TYR A 166 -2.17 0.22 -1.23
CA TYR A 166 -3.16 0.79 -0.31
C TYR A 166 -4.54 0.91 -0.94
N ILE A 167 -4.62 1.44 -2.16
CA ILE A 167 -5.86 1.56 -2.92
C ILE A 167 -6.49 0.18 -3.14
N VAL A 168 -5.69 -0.80 -3.53
CA VAL A 168 -6.16 -2.17 -3.80
C VAL A 168 -6.72 -2.81 -2.52
N HIS A 169 -6.04 -2.69 -1.39
CA HIS A 169 -6.55 -3.17 -0.10
C HIS A 169 -7.81 -2.44 0.36
N CYS A 170 -7.95 -1.14 0.06
CA CYS A 170 -9.19 -0.41 0.35
C CYS A 170 -10.37 -1.00 -0.42
N HIS A 171 -10.18 -1.37 -1.69
CA HIS A 171 -11.20 -2.04 -2.49
C HIS A 171 -11.46 -3.47 -2.01
N LYS A 172 -10.42 -4.24 -1.66
CA LYS A 172 -10.58 -5.58 -1.07
C LYS A 172 -11.46 -5.57 0.17
N HIS A 173 -11.23 -4.64 1.10
CA HIS A 173 -12.07 -4.50 2.29
C HIS A 173 -13.47 -3.96 2.01
N PHE A 174 -13.74 -3.39 0.85
CA PHE A 174 -15.10 -3.08 0.42
C PHE A 174 -15.85 -4.35 0.04
N THR A 175 -15.19 -5.24 -0.69
CA THR A 175 -15.75 -6.51 -1.17
C THR A 175 -15.89 -7.54 -0.04
N GLU A 176 -14.91 -7.65 0.86
CA GLU A 176 -14.97 -8.57 2.02
C GLU A 176 -16.04 -8.18 3.07
N VAL A 177 -16.42 -6.90 3.16
CA VAL A 177 -17.49 -6.47 4.07
C VAL A 177 -18.88 -6.83 3.53
N ALA A 178 -18.99 -7.27 2.28
CA ALA A 178 -20.19 -7.95 1.80
C ALA A 178 -20.31 -9.40 2.32
N ASP A 179 -19.78 -9.71 3.51
CA ASP A 179 -20.11 -10.92 4.25
C ASP A 179 -21.53 -10.74 4.82
N PRO A 180 -22.54 -11.41 4.24
CA PRO A 180 -23.95 -11.21 4.61
C PRO A 180 -24.18 -11.49 6.10
N SER A 181 -23.36 -12.34 6.70
CA SER A 181 -23.42 -12.70 8.12
C SER A 181 -23.13 -11.50 9.02
N ARG A 182 -22.07 -10.74 8.72
CA ARG A 182 -21.68 -9.55 9.49
C ARG A 182 -22.59 -8.36 9.19
N ASP A 183 -23.07 -8.24 7.95
CA ASP A 183 -24.05 -7.20 7.60
C ASP A 183 -25.38 -7.41 8.34
N ILE A 184 -25.82 -8.66 8.54
CA ILE A 184 -27.02 -8.95 9.35
C ILE A 184 -26.80 -8.56 10.82
N GLU A 185 -25.62 -8.86 11.38
CA GLU A 185 -25.30 -8.55 12.77
C GLU A 185 -25.16 -7.04 13.01
N ASP A 186 -24.45 -6.32 12.14
CA ASP A 186 -24.30 -4.86 12.21
C ASP A 186 -25.65 -4.15 12.06
N ASN A 187 -26.51 -4.61 11.13
CA ASN A 187 -27.86 -4.07 10.97
C ASN A 187 -28.74 -4.36 12.20
N ALA A 188 -28.62 -5.54 12.81
CA ALA A 188 -29.34 -5.87 14.04
C ALA A 188 -28.91 -5.01 15.22
N LEU A 189 -27.60 -4.75 15.36
CA LEU A 189 -27.05 -3.86 16.38
C LEU A 189 -27.51 -2.41 16.17
N GLU A 190 -27.47 -1.90 14.94
CA GLU A 190 -27.92 -0.54 14.61
C GLU A 190 -29.43 -0.38 14.87
N PHE A 191 -30.24 -1.37 14.48
CA PHE A 191 -31.67 -1.39 14.77
C PHE A 191 -31.97 -1.40 16.27
N SER A 192 -31.27 -2.25 17.04
CA SER A 192 -31.44 -2.31 18.50
C SER A 192 -31.07 -0.99 19.19
N ALA A 193 -29.99 -0.33 18.72
CA ALA A 193 -29.56 0.95 19.23
C ALA A 193 -30.57 2.06 18.90
N GLY A 194 -31.11 2.08 17.68
CA GLY A 194 -32.18 3.01 17.28
C GLY A 194 -33.45 2.83 18.11
N TYR A 195 -33.89 1.58 18.32
CA TYR A 195 -35.08 1.27 19.13
C TYR A 195 -34.92 1.71 20.58
N SER A 196 -33.74 1.47 21.18
CA SER A 196 -33.45 1.90 22.55
C SER A 196 -33.49 3.42 22.74
N ARG A 197 -33.11 4.19 21.71
CA ARG A 197 -33.17 5.65 21.74
C ARG A 197 -34.61 6.16 21.62
N HIS A 198 -35.43 5.58 20.75
CA HIS A 198 -36.84 5.96 20.63
C HIS A 198 -37.63 5.67 21.91
N ARG A 199 -37.44 4.50 22.53
CA ARG A 199 -38.11 4.16 23.79
C ARG A 199 -37.74 5.09 24.95
N ARG A 200 -36.50 5.60 24.97
CA ARG A 200 -36.04 6.56 25.99
C ARG A 200 -36.51 8.00 25.73
N ALA A 201 -36.94 8.33 24.51
CA ALA A 201 -37.43 9.65 24.17
C ALA A 201 -38.94 9.83 24.45
N GLU A 202 -39.68 8.73 24.61
CA GLU A 202 -41.11 8.72 24.95
C GLU A 202 -41.40 8.63 26.46
N GLN A 203 -40.36 8.50 27.30
CA GLN A 203 -40.44 8.56 28.77
C GLN A 203 -39.95 9.92 29.27
#